data_AF-A0A292QSD2-F1
#
_entry.id   AF-A0A292QSD2-F1
#
_cell.length_a   1.000
_cell.length_b   1.000
_cell.length_c   1.000
_cell.angle_alpha   90.00
_cell.angle_beta   90.00
_cell.angle_gamma   90.00
#
_symmetry.space_group_name_H-M   'P 1'
#
loop_
_entity.id
_entity.type
_entity.pdbx_description
1 polymer ?
#
loop_
_entity_poly.entity_id
_entity_poly.type
_entity_poly.pdbx_seq_one_letter_code
_entity_poly.pdbx_strand_id
1 'polypeptide(L)'
;MILKEVFKMFTSRKEQKEMQTQIIESAGKIYNYLSDKGEVTINKLRKDMDLDDNFTYMGLGWLSREDKISYTQKPKSVTVKLV
;
A
#
# COMPACT_ATOMS: atom_id res chain seq x y z
N MET A 1 -0.65 25.28 -28.62
CA MET A 1 0.04 24.01 -28.28
C MET A 1 0.59 24.04 -26.85
N ILE A 2 1.40 25.03 -26.48
CA ILE A 2 2.03 25.16 -25.14
C ILE A 2 1.03 25.17 -23.97
N LEU A 3 -0.06 25.95 -24.04
CA LEU A 3 -1.04 26.05 -22.94
C LEU A 3 -1.74 24.71 -22.62
N LYS A 4 -1.98 23.87 -23.64
CA LYS A 4 -2.59 22.54 -23.46
C LYS A 4 -1.63 21.58 -22.76
N GLU A 5 -0.35 21.60 -23.12
CA GLU A 5 0.70 20.79 -22.48
C GLU A 5 0.89 21.20 -21.01
N VAL A 6 0.94 22.50 -20.74
CA VAL A 6 1.07 23.03 -19.38
C VAL A 6 -0.12 22.59 -18.51
N PHE A 7 -1.34 22.72 -19.03
CA PHE A 7 -2.54 22.26 -18.31
C PHE A 7 -2.51 20.75 -18.03
N LYS A 8 -2.15 19.93 -19.04
CA LYS A 8 -1.99 18.47 -18.87
C LYS A 8 -0.93 18.12 -17.82
N MET A 9 0.17 18.87 -17.75
CA MET A 9 1.20 18.67 -16.72
C MET A 9 0.66 18.99 -15.32
N PHE A 10 -0.16 20.04 -15.17
CA PHE A 10 -0.78 20.38 -13.89
C PHE A 10 -1.78 19.32 -13.42
N THR A 11 -2.62 18.79 -14.32
CA THR A 11 -3.58 17.73 -13.97
C THR A 11 -2.85 16.43 -13.58
N SER A 12 -1.84 16.02 -14.35
CA SER A 12 -1.06 14.82 -14.05
C SER A 12 -0.36 14.89 -12.69
N ARG A 13 0.19 16.04 -12.31
CA ARG A 13 0.80 16.21 -10.97
C ARG A 13 -0.22 16.12 -9.84
N LYS A 14 -1.42 16.63 -10.04
CA LYS A 14 -2.51 16.54 -9.05
C LYS A 14 -2.90 15.07 -8.83
N GLU A 15 -3.14 14.33 -9.91
CA GLU A 15 -3.49 12.90 -9.87
C GLU A 15 -2.40 12.06 -9.20
N GLN A 16 -1.13 12.31 -9.51
CA GLN A 16 0.00 11.63 -8.86
C GLN A 16 0.00 11.86 -7.34
N LYS A 17 -0.28 13.09 -6.91
CA LYS A 17 -0.34 13.43 -5.48
C LYS A 17 -1.51 12.73 -4.79
N GLU A 18 -2.69 12.69 -5.43
CA GLU A 18 -3.86 11.99 -4.90
C GLU A 18 -3.61 10.49 -4.78
N MET A 19 -3.00 9.87 -5.81
CA MET A 19 -2.62 8.46 -5.77
C MET A 19 -1.60 8.18 -4.65
N GLN A 20 -0.60 9.04 -4.49
CA GLN A 20 0.39 8.91 -3.42
C GLN A 20 -0.27 8.98 -2.04
N THR A 21 -1.20 9.91 -1.83
CA THR A 21 -1.97 10.00 -0.57
C THR A 21 -2.71 8.70 -0.27
N GLN A 22 -3.39 8.11 -1.27
CA GLN A 22 -4.11 6.85 -1.10
C GLN A 22 -3.19 5.68 -0.71
N ILE A 23 -1.96 5.64 -1.25
CA ILE A 23 -0.95 4.64 -0.87
C ILE A 23 -0.55 4.82 0.60
N ILE A 24 -0.29 6.06 1.03
CA ILE A 24 0.11 6.36 2.41
C ILE A 24 -1.02 6.02 3.40
N GLU A 25 -2.25 6.37 3.08
CA GLU A 25 -3.43 6.02 3.90
C GLU A 25 -3.63 4.51 3.99
N SER A 26 -3.45 3.79 2.89
CA SER A 26 -3.52 2.33 2.84
C SER A 26 -2.43 1.69 3.69
N ALA A 27 -1.20 2.22 3.64
CA ALA A 27 -0.11 1.78 4.50
C ALA A 27 -0.45 1.96 5.99
N GLY A 28 -1.05 3.08 6.38
CA GLY A 28 -1.52 3.32 7.75
C GLY A 28 -2.60 2.31 8.19
N LYS A 29 -3.57 2.00 7.32
CA LYS A 29 -4.59 0.98 7.60
C LYS A 29 -3.98 -0.42 7.77
N ILE A 30 -3.04 -0.79 6.90
CA ILE A 30 -2.31 -2.07 6.99
C ILE A 30 -1.52 -2.15 8.30
N TYR A 31 -0.81 -1.09 8.66
CA TYR A 31 -0.04 -1.04 9.89
C TYR A 31 -0.94 -1.28 11.11
N ASN A 32 -2.07 -0.58 11.20
CA ASN A 32 -3.03 -0.76 12.29
C ASN A 32 -3.60 -2.17 12.34
N TYR A 33 -3.95 -2.74 11.17
CA TYR A 33 -4.44 -4.11 11.09
C TYR A 33 -3.40 -5.12 11.58
N LEU A 34 -2.13 -5.00 11.15
CA LEU A 34 -1.05 -5.88 11.59
C LEU A 34 -0.70 -5.70 13.06
N SER A 35 -0.82 -4.47 13.58
CA SER A 35 -0.64 -4.19 15.01
C SER A 35 -1.70 -4.90 15.87
N ASP A 36 -2.93 -5.06 15.36
CA ASP A 36 -4.01 -5.76 16.06
C ASP A 36 -3.96 -7.29 15.87
N LYS A 37 -3.70 -7.76 14.64
CA LYS A 37 -3.77 -9.19 14.29
C LYS A 37 -2.45 -9.95 14.43
N GLY A 38 -1.30 -9.27 14.47
CA GLY A 38 0.01 -9.89 14.41
C GLY A 38 0.33 -10.45 13.02
N GLU A 39 1.03 -11.59 12.98
CA GLU A 39 1.43 -12.23 11.72
C GLU A 39 0.22 -12.87 10.99
N VAL A 40 0.00 -12.47 9.74
CA VAL A 40 -1.09 -13.00 8.89
C VAL A 40 -0.57 -13.39 7.50
N THR A 41 -1.33 -14.18 6.75
CA THR A 41 -1.03 -14.40 5.32
C THR A 41 -1.43 -13.18 4.50
N ILE A 42 -0.71 -12.89 3.41
CA ILE A 42 -1.06 -11.80 2.49
C ILE A 42 -2.49 -11.99 1.93
N ASN A 43 -2.89 -13.23 1.64
CA ASN A 43 -4.23 -13.53 1.18
C ASN A 43 -5.31 -13.24 2.22
N LYS A 44 -5.04 -13.48 3.51
CA LYS A 44 -5.97 -13.14 4.59
C LYS A 44 -6.05 -11.62 4.76
N LEU A 45 -4.91 -10.94 4.80
CA LEU A 45 -4.85 -9.49 4.88
C LEU A 45 -5.70 -8.85 3.77
N ARG A 46 -5.50 -9.23 2.51
CA ARG A 46 -6.30 -8.71 1.38
C ARG A 46 -7.79 -8.95 1.50
N LYS A 47 -8.22 -10.11 2.03
CA LYS A 47 -9.64 -10.42 2.22
C LYS A 47 -10.27 -9.65 3.37
N ASP A 48 -9.51 -9.44 4.43
CA ASP A 48 -10.00 -8.77 5.63
C ASP A 48 -9.97 -7.24 5.48
N MET A 49 -9.14 -6.72 4.56
CA MET A 49 -9.08 -5.30 4.26
C MET A 49 -10.14 -4.89 3.26
N ASP A 50 -10.88 -3.83 3.59
CA ASP A 50 -11.74 -3.11 2.65
C ASP A 50 -10.90 -2.11 1.82
N LEU A 51 -9.96 -2.65 1.06
CA LEU A 51 -9.05 -1.90 0.19
C LEU A 51 -8.96 -2.57 -1.17
N ASP A 52 -8.75 -1.77 -2.21
CA ASP A 52 -8.35 -2.31 -3.51
C ASP A 52 -7.03 -3.10 -3.37
N ASP A 53 -6.93 -4.18 -4.12
CA ASP A 53 -5.75 -5.05 -4.08
C ASP A 53 -4.47 -4.29 -4.42
N ASN A 54 -4.51 -3.37 -5.39
CA ASN A 54 -3.33 -2.59 -5.78
C ASN A 54 -2.86 -1.70 -4.63
N PHE A 55 -3.79 -1.02 -3.96
CA PHE A 55 -3.47 -0.18 -2.81
C PHE A 55 -3.01 -0.99 -1.60
N THR A 56 -3.50 -2.22 -1.44
CA THR A 56 -2.98 -3.15 -0.43
C THR A 56 -1.51 -3.48 -0.69
N TYR A 57 -1.15 -3.86 -1.92
CA TYR A 57 0.24 -4.17 -2.27
C TYR A 57 1.15 -2.92 -2.25
N MET A 58 0.68 -1.78 -2.72
CA MET A 58 1.44 -0.52 -2.66
C MET A 58 1.65 -0.07 -1.22
N GLY A 59 0.66 -0.21 -0.35
CA GLY A 59 0.78 0.08 1.07
C GLY A 59 1.78 -0.85 1.77
N LEU A 60 1.76 -2.15 1.47
CA LEU A 60 2.79 -3.09 1.92
C LEU A 60 4.19 -2.67 1.43
N GLY A 61 4.32 -2.28 0.16
CA GLY A 61 5.57 -1.74 -0.39
C GLY A 61 6.07 -0.49 0.35
N TRP A 62 5.15 0.43 0.68
CA TRP A 62 5.47 1.63 1.45
C TRP A 62 6.01 1.28 2.86
N LEU A 63 5.34 0.37 3.58
CA LEU A 63 5.83 -0.09 4.89
C LEU A 63 7.17 -0.83 4.80
N SER A 64 7.39 -1.58 3.71
CA SER A 64 8.65 -2.28 3.46
C SER A 64 9.81 -1.30 3.25
N ARG A 65 9.55 -0.19 2.53
CA ARG A 65 10.53 0.89 2.35
C ARG A 65 10.94 1.54 3.67
N GLU A 66 10.07 1.54 4.67
CA GLU A 66 10.30 2.11 6.00
C GLU A 66 10.77 1.06 7.03
N ASP A 67 11.13 -0.15 6.58
CA ASP A 67 11.56 -1.27 7.43
C ASP A 67 10.56 -1.67 8.54
N LYS A 68 9.26 -1.38 8.34
CA LYS A 68 8.21 -1.59 9.35
C LYS A 68 7.61 -3.00 9.35
N ILE A 69 7.84 -3.76 8.29
CA ILE A 69 7.28 -5.11 8.13
C ILE A 69 8.32 -6.10 7.64
N SER A 70 8.09 -7.36 8.00
CA SER A 70 8.89 -8.50 7.53
C SER A 70 7.99 -9.55 6.89
N TYR A 71 8.53 -10.25 5.90
CA TYR A 71 7.85 -11.33 5.21
C TYR A 71 8.48 -12.68 5.57
N THR A 72 7.64 -13.70 5.68
CA THR A 72 8.10 -15.09 5.80
C THR A 72 7.51 -15.93 4.69
N GLN A 73 8.38 -16.52 3.86
CA GLN A 73 7.98 -17.48 2.85
C GLN A 73 7.71 -18.84 3.52
N LYS A 74 6.47 -19.31 3.44
CA LYS A 74 6.05 -20.66 3.81
C LYS A 74 5.84 -21.48 2.53
N PRO A 75 5.81 -22.83 2.58
CA PRO A 75 5.72 -23.66 1.37
C PRO A 75 4.51 -23.38 0.46
N LYS A 76 3.40 -22.85 1.02
CA LYS A 76 2.15 -22.61 0.29
C LYS A 76 1.66 -21.16 0.38
N SER A 77 2.37 -20.29 1.09
CA SER A 77 1.91 -18.92 1.36
C SER A 77 3.05 -18.01 1.78
N VAL A 78 2.81 -16.71 1.71
CA VAL A 78 3.66 -15.69 2.32
C VAL A 78 2.89 -15.06 3.46
N THR A 79 3.54 -14.93 4.61
CA THR A 79 3.03 -14.17 5.75
C THR A 79 3.77 -12.86 5.92
N VAL A 80 3.10 -11.91 6.56
CA VAL A 80 3.62 -10.58 6.87
C VAL A 80 3.29 -10.24 8.33
N LYS A 81 4.20 -9.55 9.00
CA LYS A 81 4.05 -9.00 10.34
C LYS A 81 4.80 -7.68 10.48
N LEU A 82 4.47 -6.89 11.50
CA LEU A 82 5.32 -5.77 11.92
C LEU A 82 6.68 -6.28 12.43
N VAL A 83 7.73 -5.48 12.24
CA VAL A 83 9.08 -5.71 12.78
C VAL A 83 9.20 -5.10 14.17
#